data_AF-A0AB33JLN6-F1
#
_entry.id   AF-A0AB33JLN6-F1
#
_cell.length_a   1.000
_cell.length_b   1.000
_cell.length_c   1.000
_cell.angle_alpha   90.00
_cell.angle_beta   90.00
_cell.angle_gamma   90.00
#
_symmetry.space_group_name_H-M   'P 1'
#
loop_
_entity.id
_entity.type
_entity.pdbx_description
1 polymer ?
#
loop_
_entity_poly.entity_id
_entity_poly.type
_entity_poly.pdbx_seq_one_letter_code
_entity_poly.pdbx_strand_id
1 'polypeptide(L)'
;MSIKANVILFLIVFFSLPFYAQTQHVVVNAKWTDSNHFTWLFDIETDGTATIHHLDHHYDHVPVLTVPAKVEYEGKEIDVKRIGHHKEDLTETLAHQIDNDFDLVISEGITELIGEAAGTFQKAENLRNVTLPKSLKKIGTLCFQGCTNMKLVPSELDCELTSIGANAFADCTSMEAITLKGSLDEAAAAVFNNTHMRYINLQNLQIVPGKGTTMAGRNEKLKSRKFYGIPNHTLIYMPKGSEKDFPLVPGEVNFIYADADGKNAYCEHFQVDDKFDTEVPLPFKAKKSSYINRTFGAGRSATLCLPYEATLPAGMSAFTFSRREGDTFVFEPFMFTTLEANEPYLLKASHDGTAFSPETTEKSIPISKAVQPTGASCFIGTTVNIDNATAAGWQAYNLKNNIWNPIRTSTPSGSIGHYRCGVVDTEEPSSGAKFFMMGFVTPTGIEIPNVDASVAASPFYTIDGILVRERPLPAGIYVSKGKKVIINR
;
A
#
# COMPACT_ATOMS: atom_id res chain seq x y z
N MET A 1 -63.92 58.31 22.03
CA MET A 1 -62.47 58.49 21.80
C MET A 1 -61.89 57.10 21.54
N SER A 2 -61.32 56.88 20.35
CA SER A 2 -60.61 55.67 19.86
C SER A 2 -61.35 54.32 19.88
N ILE A 3 -61.91 53.84 18.75
CA ILE A 3 -61.31 53.10 17.61
C ILE A 3 -61.33 51.57 17.84
N LYS A 4 -62.16 50.93 17.00
CA LYS A 4 -62.38 49.49 16.85
C LYS A 4 -61.12 48.81 16.28
N ALA A 5 -60.74 47.69 16.88
CA ALA A 5 -59.76 46.77 16.32
C ALA A 5 -60.35 46.04 15.10
N ASN A 6 -59.82 46.32 13.92
CA ASN A 6 -60.03 45.52 12.72
C ASN A 6 -58.74 44.74 12.44
N VAL A 7 -58.92 43.44 12.28
CA VAL A 7 -57.94 42.46 11.80
C VAL A 7 -57.43 42.90 10.42
N ILE A 8 -56.12 43.14 10.30
CA ILE A 8 -55.45 43.35 9.01
C ILE A 8 -54.61 42.10 8.72
N LEU A 9 -55.08 41.35 7.74
CA LEU A 9 -54.40 40.28 7.03
C LEU A 9 -53.24 40.90 6.24
N PHE A 10 -51.98 40.65 6.63
CA PHE A 10 -50.83 41.05 5.82
C PHE A 10 -50.50 39.94 4.80
N LEU A 11 -50.95 40.15 3.56
CA LEU A 11 -50.40 39.49 2.38
C LEU A 11 -48.95 39.94 2.19
N ILE A 12 -48.00 39.02 2.36
CA ILE A 12 -46.61 39.24 1.92
C ILE A 12 -46.52 38.81 0.45
N VAL A 13 -46.18 39.79 -0.39
CA VAL A 13 -45.98 39.67 -1.84
C VAL A 13 -44.69 38.92 -2.11
N PHE A 14 -44.78 37.78 -2.81
CA PHE A 14 -43.64 37.06 -3.37
C PHE A 14 -43.00 37.87 -4.50
N PHE A 15 -41.79 38.39 -4.28
CA PHE A 15 -40.89 38.75 -5.38
C PHE A 15 -40.12 37.51 -5.81
N SER A 16 -40.29 37.14 -7.08
CA SER A 16 -39.64 36.02 -7.74
C SER A 16 -38.14 36.28 -7.94
N LEU A 17 -37.31 35.53 -7.22
CA LEU A 17 -35.95 35.15 -7.60
C LEU A 17 -35.88 33.61 -7.47
N PRO A 18 -35.02 32.90 -8.24
CA PRO A 18 -35.05 31.44 -8.25
C PRO A 18 -34.52 30.93 -6.91
N PHE A 19 -35.44 30.72 -5.97
CA PHE A 19 -35.19 29.97 -4.75
C PHE A 19 -34.93 28.53 -5.19
N TYR A 20 -33.67 28.11 -5.11
CA TYR A 20 -33.34 26.70 -5.04
C TYR A 20 -34.19 26.09 -3.92
N ALA A 21 -34.87 24.99 -4.20
CA ALA A 21 -35.76 24.34 -3.25
C ALA A 21 -34.98 23.97 -1.98
N GLN A 22 -35.20 24.68 -0.87
CA GLN A 22 -34.86 24.19 0.45
C GLN A 22 -35.75 22.97 0.71
N THR A 23 -35.19 21.78 0.58
CA THR A 23 -35.83 20.56 1.05
C THR A 23 -36.01 20.66 2.56
N GLN A 24 -37.26 20.74 3.02
CA GLN A 24 -37.61 20.66 4.44
C GLN A 24 -37.29 19.24 4.94
N HIS A 25 -36.08 19.05 5.46
CA HIS A 25 -35.60 17.78 6.01
C HIS A 25 -36.00 17.62 7.49
N VAL A 26 -35.86 18.68 8.28
CA VAL A 26 -35.92 18.62 9.75
C VAL A 26 -37.32 18.87 10.30
N VAL A 27 -37.82 17.94 11.11
CA VAL A 27 -39.13 18.05 11.79
C VAL A 27 -38.96 18.42 13.27
N VAL A 28 -37.94 17.88 13.94
CA VAL A 28 -37.70 18.07 15.39
C VAL A 28 -36.21 18.00 15.67
N ASN A 29 -35.70 18.90 16.53
CA ASN A 29 -34.37 18.80 17.14
C ASN A 29 -34.51 18.15 18.53
N ALA A 30 -33.85 17.00 18.72
CA ALA A 30 -34.01 16.14 19.88
C ALA A 30 -32.66 15.74 20.48
N LYS A 31 -32.72 15.24 21.72
CA LYS A 31 -31.57 14.86 22.53
C LYS A 31 -31.88 13.55 23.25
N TRP A 32 -30.96 12.60 23.18
CA TRP A 32 -31.08 11.30 23.82
C TRP A 32 -29.72 10.82 24.35
N THR A 33 -29.70 10.20 25.53
CA THR A 33 -28.49 9.65 26.14
C THR A 33 -28.53 8.13 26.08
N ASP A 34 -27.49 7.54 25.52
CA ASP A 34 -27.37 6.09 25.37
C ASP A 34 -26.89 5.40 26.66
N SER A 35 -26.80 4.07 26.61
CA SER A 35 -26.32 3.25 27.73
C SER A 35 -24.84 3.46 28.08
N ASN A 36 -24.06 4.06 27.18
CA ASN A 36 -22.65 4.40 27.37
C ASN A 36 -22.49 5.84 27.89
N HIS A 37 -23.60 6.50 28.24
CA HIS A 37 -23.65 7.88 28.71
C HIS A 37 -23.26 8.93 27.64
N PHE A 38 -23.23 8.56 26.36
CA PHE A 38 -23.12 9.53 25.28
C PHE A 38 -24.47 10.16 25.03
N THR A 39 -24.48 11.48 25.00
CA THR A 39 -25.66 12.26 24.72
C THR A 39 -25.63 12.78 23.30
N TRP A 40 -26.51 12.22 22.49
CA TRP A 40 -26.61 12.44 21.05
C TRP A 40 -27.66 13.50 20.75
N LEU A 41 -27.29 14.47 19.92
CA LEU A 41 -28.22 15.41 19.31
C LEU A 41 -28.57 14.90 17.92
N PHE A 42 -29.87 14.84 17.64
CA PHE A 42 -30.39 14.30 16.40
C PHE A 42 -31.63 15.04 15.93
N ASP A 43 -31.86 14.98 14.64
CA ASP A 43 -33.06 15.48 14.00
C ASP A 43 -33.95 14.31 13.58
N ILE A 44 -35.26 14.46 13.74
CA ILE A 44 -36.23 13.53 13.14
C ILE A 44 -36.60 14.07 11.78
N GLU A 45 -36.40 13.23 10.77
CA GLU A 45 -36.61 13.54 9.36
C GLU A 45 -38.07 13.31 8.95
N THR A 46 -38.48 13.90 7.83
CA THR A 46 -39.85 13.74 7.28
C THR A 46 -40.21 12.29 6.92
N ASP A 47 -39.21 11.43 6.72
CA ASP A 47 -39.39 9.99 6.48
C ASP A 47 -39.56 9.16 7.77
N GLY A 48 -39.55 9.82 8.94
CA GLY A 48 -39.70 9.20 10.25
C GLY A 48 -38.43 8.57 10.80
N THR A 49 -37.27 8.76 10.17
CA THR A 49 -35.97 8.28 10.63
C THR A 49 -35.17 9.39 11.32
N ALA A 50 -34.10 9.02 12.02
CA ALA A 50 -33.23 9.97 12.71
C ALA A 50 -31.92 10.25 11.95
N THR A 51 -31.49 11.50 12.03
CA THR A 51 -30.16 11.99 11.59
C THR A 51 -29.40 12.48 12.82
N ILE A 52 -28.32 11.79 13.19
CA ILE A 52 -27.44 12.24 14.29
C ILE A 52 -26.47 13.29 13.76
N HIS A 53 -26.36 14.44 14.41
CA HIS A 53 -25.48 15.52 13.94
C HIS A 53 -24.40 15.94 14.94
N HIS A 54 -24.57 15.69 16.25
CA HIS A 54 -23.63 16.19 17.25
C HIS A 54 -23.65 15.39 18.56
N LEU A 55 -22.56 15.50 19.33
CA LEU A 55 -22.45 15.03 20.71
C LEU A 55 -22.55 16.22 21.67
N ASP A 56 -23.46 16.19 22.62
CA ASP A 56 -23.81 17.37 23.43
C ASP A 56 -22.71 17.84 24.42
N HIS A 57 -21.64 17.06 24.59
CA HIS A 57 -20.55 17.34 25.53
C HIS A 57 -19.22 16.87 24.93
N HIS A 58 -18.11 17.41 25.43
CA HIS A 58 -16.79 16.80 25.25
C HIS A 58 -16.67 15.55 26.12
N TYR A 59 -16.15 14.48 25.53
CA TYR A 59 -15.87 13.21 26.19
C TYR A 59 -14.37 12.91 26.10
N ASP A 60 -13.83 12.43 27.22
CA ASP A 60 -12.47 11.91 27.33
C ASP A 60 -12.54 10.43 27.72
N HIS A 61 -11.43 9.71 27.58
CA HIS A 61 -11.32 8.27 27.83
C HIS A 61 -12.32 7.42 27.04
N VAL A 62 -12.62 7.80 25.80
CA VAL A 62 -13.47 7.05 24.87
C VAL A 62 -12.60 6.22 23.92
N PRO A 63 -12.29 4.94 24.21
CA PRO A 63 -11.47 4.14 23.30
C PRO A 63 -12.21 3.82 22.00
N VAL A 64 -13.54 3.66 22.07
CA VAL A 64 -14.40 3.33 20.93
C VAL A 64 -15.69 4.14 21.04
N LEU A 65 -15.99 4.95 20.02
CA LEU A 65 -17.26 5.63 19.85
C LEU A 65 -18.15 4.80 18.91
N THR A 66 -19.23 4.23 19.43
CA THR A 66 -20.22 3.51 18.60
C THR A 66 -21.43 4.40 18.35
N VAL A 67 -21.64 4.80 17.09
CA VAL A 67 -22.84 5.58 16.72
C VAL A 67 -24.04 4.64 16.74
N PRO A 68 -25.11 4.95 17.49
CA PRO A 68 -26.21 4.03 17.72
C PRO A 68 -27.08 3.87 16.46
N ALA A 69 -27.57 2.65 16.21
CA ALA A 69 -28.52 2.37 15.13
C ALA A 69 -29.94 2.91 15.41
N LYS A 70 -30.23 3.25 16.67
CA LYS A 70 -31.53 3.74 17.13
C LYS A 70 -31.37 4.79 18.21
N VAL A 71 -32.31 5.71 18.29
CA VAL A 71 -32.45 6.70 19.36
C VAL A 71 -33.86 6.64 19.93
N GLU A 72 -34.05 7.10 21.17
CA GLU A 72 -35.38 7.19 21.77
C GLU A 72 -35.88 8.64 21.79
N TYR A 73 -37.12 8.85 21.33
CA TYR A 73 -37.81 10.13 21.43
C TYR A 73 -39.26 9.90 21.87
N GLU A 74 -39.69 10.59 22.94
CA GLU A 74 -41.04 10.47 23.51
C GLU A 74 -41.49 9.02 23.78
N GLY A 75 -40.57 8.17 24.25
CA GLY A 75 -40.85 6.76 24.56
C GLY A 75 -40.96 5.84 23.33
N LYS A 76 -40.56 6.32 22.15
CA LYS A 76 -40.49 5.54 20.91
C LYS A 76 -39.06 5.41 20.42
N GLU A 77 -38.69 4.20 19.99
CA GLU A 77 -37.46 3.97 19.25
C GLU A 77 -37.59 4.46 17.81
N ILE A 78 -36.57 5.18 17.34
CA ILE A 78 -36.46 5.69 15.98
C ILE A 78 -35.16 5.17 15.39
N ASP A 79 -35.23 4.57 14.20
CA ASP A 79 -34.06 4.09 13.48
C ASP A 79 -33.21 5.27 12.98
N VAL A 80 -31.91 5.21 13.24
CA VAL A 80 -30.93 6.16 12.74
C VAL A 80 -30.51 5.71 11.34
N LYS A 81 -30.69 6.60 10.35
CA LYS A 81 -30.28 6.33 8.96
C LYS A 81 -29.13 7.20 8.50
N ARG A 82 -28.89 8.33 9.16
CA ARG A 82 -27.94 9.34 8.70
C ARG A 82 -27.10 9.87 9.84
N ILE A 83 -25.85 10.24 9.51
CA ILE A 83 -24.95 10.95 10.41
C ILE A 83 -24.42 12.20 9.70
N GLY A 84 -24.43 13.34 10.38
CA GLY A 84 -23.95 14.62 9.86
C GLY A 84 -25.06 15.66 9.81
N HIS A 85 -24.80 16.75 9.10
CA HIS A 85 -25.70 17.89 9.06
C HIS A 85 -25.97 18.35 7.62
N HIS A 86 -27.22 18.72 7.34
CA HIS A 86 -27.69 19.38 6.10
C HIS A 86 -27.48 20.92 6.03
N LYS A 87 -26.61 21.52 6.86
CA LYS A 87 -26.46 23.00 6.95
C LYS A 87 -25.10 23.39 6.42
N GLU A 88 -25.10 24.42 5.59
CA GLU A 88 -23.91 24.95 4.94
C GLU A 88 -22.99 25.76 5.89
N ASP A 89 -23.46 26.14 7.07
CA ASP A 89 -22.77 27.11 7.95
C ASP A 89 -22.13 26.51 9.23
N LEU A 90 -22.12 25.19 9.41
CA LEU A 90 -21.59 24.57 10.63
C LEU A 90 -20.13 24.16 10.50
N THR A 91 -19.33 24.44 11.53
CA THR A 91 -17.90 24.10 11.62
C THR A 91 -17.59 22.99 12.62
N GLU A 92 -18.55 22.65 13.49
CA GLU A 92 -18.37 21.63 14.53
C GLU A 92 -18.85 20.27 14.02
N THR A 93 -17.92 19.32 14.00
CA THR A 93 -18.13 17.95 13.54
C THR A 93 -18.39 17.04 14.73
N LEU A 94 -18.91 15.82 14.51
CA LEU A 94 -19.19 14.84 15.57
C LEU A 94 -17.92 14.31 16.25
N ALA A 95 -16.76 14.49 15.60
CA ALA A 95 -15.49 14.03 16.10
C ALA A 95 -14.75 15.03 17.00
N HIS A 96 -15.08 16.33 16.92
CA HIS A 96 -14.39 17.34 17.72
C HIS A 96 -14.71 17.28 19.22
N GLN A 97 -15.74 16.50 19.61
CA GLN A 97 -16.11 16.30 21.01
C GLN A 97 -15.40 15.12 21.67
N ILE A 98 -14.53 14.39 20.95
CA ILE A 98 -13.73 13.32 21.55
C ILE A 98 -12.28 13.79 21.70
N ASP A 99 -11.88 14.03 22.93
CA ASP A 99 -10.62 14.72 23.24
C ASP A 99 -9.41 13.77 23.28
N ASN A 100 -9.66 12.45 23.26
CA ASN A 100 -8.65 11.40 23.21
C ASN A 100 -8.66 10.63 21.89
N ASP A 101 -7.57 9.92 21.61
CA ASP A 101 -7.50 8.96 20.51
C ASP A 101 -8.60 7.88 20.61
N PHE A 102 -9.35 7.65 19.53
CA PHE A 102 -10.50 6.74 19.53
C PHE A 102 -10.71 6.01 18.20
N ASP A 103 -11.44 4.90 18.26
CA ASP A 103 -11.97 4.18 17.11
C ASP A 103 -13.47 4.51 16.93
N LEU A 104 -13.93 4.66 15.69
CA LEU A 104 -15.32 4.94 15.36
C LEU A 104 -15.99 3.69 14.77
N VAL A 105 -17.10 3.29 15.37
CA VAL A 105 -17.96 2.22 14.85
C VAL A 105 -19.29 2.80 14.43
N ILE A 106 -19.60 2.71 13.15
CA ILE A 106 -20.89 3.15 12.60
C ILE A 106 -21.81 1.92 12.53
N SER A 107 -22.92 1.93 13.29
CA SER A 107 -23.80 0.77 13.40
C SER A 107 -24.50 0.40 12.08
N GLU A 108 -24.79 -0.89 11.92
CA GLU A 108 -25.61 -1.41 10.81
C GLU A 108 -26.99 -0.76 10.77
N GLY A 109 -27.52 -0.59 9.57
CA GLY A 109 -28.77 0.10 9.30
C GLY A 109 -28.59 1.58 8.94
N ILE A 110 -27.44 2.19 9.28
CA ILE A 110 -27.07 3.53 8.84
C ILE A 110 -26.68 3.49 7.36
N THR A 111 -27.26 4.39 6.56
CA THR A 111 -27.16 4.36 5.09
C THR A 111 -26.40 5.54 4.50
N GLU A 112 -26.25 6.64 5.24
CA GLU A 112 -25.65 7.86 4.70
C GLU A 112 -24.81 8.61 5.75
N LEU A 113 -23.59 9.00 5.36
CA LEU A 113 -22.81 10.01 6.04
C LEU A 113 -22.93 11.31 5.24
N ILE A 114 -23.51 12.33 5.86
CA ILE A 114 -23.82 13.61 5.21
C ILE A 114 -22.64 14.55 5.36
N GLY A 115 -22.18 15.07 4.23
CA GLY A 115 -21.16 16.10 4.15
C GLY A 115 -21.49 17.07 3.02
N GLU A 116 -21.59 18.34 3.36
CA GLU A 116 -21.84 19.44 2.43
C GLU A 116 -20.71 20.46 2.55
N ALA A 117 -20.89 21.53 3.35
CA ALA A 117 -19.88 22.56 3.55
C ALA A 117 -18.80 22.16 4.58
N ALA A 118 -19.16 21.35 5.58
CA ALA A 118 -18.25 20.70 6.51
C ALA A 118 -18.55 19.19 6.52
N GLY A 119 -17.48 18.40 6.60
CA GLY A 119 -17.61 16.94 6.67
C GLY A 119 -17.98 16.46 8.06
N THR A 120 -18.78 15.39 8.15
CA THR A 120 -19.25 14.79 9.41
C THR A 120 -18.16 14.53 10.45
N PHE A 121 -16.97 14.14 9.97
CA PHE A 121 -15.78 13.80 10.74
C PHE A 121 -14.56 14.58 10.24
N GLN A 122 -14.76 15.72 9.57
CA GLN A 122 -13.66 16.52 9.04
C GLN A 122 -12.69 16.92 10.17
N LYS A 123 -11.39 16.74 9.93
CA LYS A 123 -10.27 17.03 10.83
C LYS A 123 -10.34 16.32 12.19
N ALA A 124 -10.93 15.12 12.20
CA ALA A 124 -10.85 14.22 13.35
C ALA A 124 -9.42 13.65 13.49
N GLU A 125 -8.46 14.43 13.98
CA GLU A 125 -7.06 14.00 14.13
C GLU A 125 -6.90 12.90 15.20
N ASN A 126 -7.82 12.81 16.16
CA ASN A 126 -7.84 11.75 17.17
C ASN A 126 -8.48 10.44 16.67
N LEU A 127 -9.10 10.43 15.49
CA LEU A 127 -9.76 9.25 14.94
C LEU A 127 -8.71 8.30 14.34
N ARG A 128 -8.61 7.09 14.90
CA ARG A 128 -7.59 6.09 14.51
C ARG A 128 -8.12 5.03 13.56
N ASN A 129 -9.28 4.44 13.86
CA ASN A 129 -9.90 3.44 13.00
C ASN A 129 -11.37 3.75 12.76
N VAL A 130 -11.89 3.40 11.59
CA VAL A 130 -13.32 3.52 11.25
C VAL A 130 -13.84 2.20 10.74
N THR A 131 -14.91 1.71 11.38
CA THR A 131 -15.73 0.59 10.93
C THR A 131 -17.00 1.11 10.28
N LEU A 132 -17.14 0.88 8.98
CA LEU A 132 -18.32 1.27 8.19
C LEU A 132 -19.31 0.09 8.09
N PRO A 133 -20.63 0.33 8.16
CA PRO A 133 -21.61 -0.75 8.05
C PRO A 133 -21.82 -1.15 6.59
N LYS A 134 -22.22 -2.40 6.37
CA LYS A 134 -22.56 -2.93 5.05
C LYS A 134 -23.74 -2.21 4.42
N SER A 135 -24.66 -1.71 5.25
CA SER A 135 -25.80 -0.90 4.80
C SER A 135 -25.41 0.47 4.24
N LEU A 136 -24.17 0.94 4.44
CA LEU A 136 -23.77 2.27 4.01
C LEU A 136 -23.82 2.40 2.49
N LYS A 137 -24.54 3.41 2.00
CA LYS A 137 -24.70 3.71 0.58
C LYS A 137 -23.99 5.00 0.17
N LYS A 138 -23.88 5.99 1.05
CA LYS A 138 -23.33 7.29 0.68
C LYS A 138 -22.37 7.85 1.71
N ILE A 139 -21.25 8.38 1.22
CA ILE A 139 -20.29 9.20 1.98
C ILE A 139 -20.29 10.59 1.37
N GLY A 140 -20.58 11.61 2.18
CA GLY A 140 -20.72 12.98 1.73
C GLY A 140 -19.39 13.69 1.45
N THR A 141 -19.51 14.92 0.97
CA THR A 141 -18.37 15.80 0.66
C THR A 141 -17.60 16.14 1.92
N LEU A 142 -16.27 16.10 1.86
CA LEU A 142 -15.33 16.37 2.96
C LEU A 142 -15.47 15.47 4.20
N CYS A 143 -16.30 14.41 4.16
CA CYS A 143 -16.76 13.66 5.34
C CYS A 143 -15.65 13.27 6.31
N PHE A 144 -14.51 12.79 5.82
CA PHE A 144 -13.31 12.44 6.61
C PHE A 144 -12.10 13.30 6.24
N GLN A 145 -12.26 14.44 5.58
CA GLN A 145 -11.12 15.25 5.14
C GLN A 145 -10.23 15.62 6.34
N GLY A 146 -8.92 15.38 6.24
CA GLY A 146 -7.94 15.77 7.27
C GLY A 146 -7.95 14.88 8.50
N CYS A 147 -8.57 13.70 8.46
CA CYS A 147 -8.39 12.68 9.50
C CYS A 147 -7.00 12.04 9.35
N THR A 148 -5.95 12.75 9.76
CA THR A 148 -4.55 12.42 9.46
C THR A 148 -4.07 11.12 10.10
N ASN A 149 -4.63 10.73 11.25
CA ASN A 149 -4.32 9.47 11.95
C ASN A 149 -5.25 8.32 11.60
N MET A 150 -6.30 8.59 10.79
CA MET A 150 -7.31 7.59 10.47
C MET A 150 -6.77 6.56 9.49
N LYS A 151 -6.81 5.31 9.95
CA LYS A 151 -6.70 4.12 9.12
C LYS A 151 -8.10 3.60 8.86
N LEU A 152 -8.33 3.14 7.65
CA LEU A 152 -9.55 2.45 7.31
C LEU A 152 -9.23 0.97 7.20
N VAL A 153 -9.90 0.13 7.99
CA VAL A 153 -9.59 -1.29 8.05
C VAL A 153 -10.03 -1.95 6.72
N PRO A 154 -9.11 -2.49 5.90
CA PRO A 154 -9.44 -2.94 4.54
C PRO A 154 -10.46 -4.08 4.48
N SER A 155 -10.55 -4.88 5.55
CA SER A 155 -11.51 -5.98 5.67
C SER A 155 -12.97 -5.52 5.84
N GLU A 156 -13.21 -4.23 6.10
CA GLU A 156 -14.52 -3.71 6.52
C GLU A 156 -15.29 -2.96 5.41
N LEU A 157 -14.71 -2.72 4.22
CA LEU A 157 -15.49 -2.19 3.08
C LEU A 157 -16.14 -3.30 2.25
N ASP A 158 -17.09 -3.98 2.88
CA ASP A 158 -18.10 -4.76 2.17
C ASP A 158 -19.39 -3.95 1.97
N CYS A 159 -19.29 -2.61 1.97
CA CYS A 159 -20.42 -1.71 1.73
C CYS A 159 -20.61 -1.45 0.24
N GLU A 160 -21.86 -1.52 -0.21
CA GLU A 160 -22.26 -1.22 -1.59
C GLU A 160 -22.49 0.29 -1.75
N LEU A 161 -21.41 1.06 -1.68
CA LEU A 161 -21.47 2.51 -1.83
C LEU A 161 -21.97 2.89 -3.24
N THR A 162 -22.98 3.77 -3.27
CA THR A 162 -23.52 4.38 -4.49
C THR A 162 -22.94 5.76 -4.77
N SER A 163 -22.39 6.45 -3.76
CA SER A 163 -21.85 7.80 -3.91
C SER A 163 -20.76 8.13 -2.88
N ILE A 164 -19.71 8.81 -3.36
CA ILE A 164 -18.65 9.39 -2.54
C ILE A 164 -18.45 10.85 -2.96
N GLY A 165 -18.66 11.75 -2.00
CA GLY A 165 -18.58 13.20 -2.18
C GLY A 165 -17.16 13.72 -2.40
N ALA A 166 -17.07 15.00 -2.77
CA ALA A 166 -15.79 15.61 -3.15
C ALA A 166 -14.86 15.63 -1.94
N ASN A 167 -13.57 15.35 -2.14
CA ASN A 167 -12.56 15.39 -1.08
C ASN A 167 -12.93 14.56 0.18
N ALA A 168 -13.81 13.56 0.08
CA ALA A 168 -14.32 12.83 1.24
C ALA A 168 -13.21 12.24 2.12
N PHE A 169 -12.07 11.87 1.54
CA PHE A 169 -10.88 11.35 2.24
C PHE A 169 -9.61 12.17 1.92
N ALA A 170 -9.76 13.43 1.50
CA ALA A 170 -8.59 14.25 1.23
C ALA A 170 -7.78 14.48 2.52
N ASP A 171 -6.46 14.58 2.41
CA ASP A 171 -5.54 14.81 3.54
C ASP A 171 -5.56 13.69 4.62
N CYS A 172 -6.16 12.52 4.34
CA CYS A 172 -6.09 11.33 5.21
C CYS A 172 -4.75 10.60 5.03
N THR A 173 -3.69 11.11 5.65
CA THR A 173 -2.31 10.68 5.40
C THR A 173 -1.92 9.33 6.02
N SER A 174 -2.69 8.81 6.99
CA SER A 174 -2.50 7.45 7.53
C SER A 174 -3.30 6.37 6.80
N MET A 175 -4.15 6.74 5.83
CA MET A 175 -4.90 5.79 5.02
C MET A 175 -3.99 5.19 3.94
N GLU A 176 -3.75 3.89 4.00
CA GLU A 176 -2.84 3.19 3.09
C GLU A 176 -3.59 2.33 2.05
N ALA A 177 -4.82 1.91 2.35
CA ALA A 177 -5.57 0.98 1.53
C ALA A 177 -7.08 1.25 1.59
N ILE A 178 -7.76 1.11 0.45
CA ILE A 178 -9.23 1.16 0.39
C ILE A 178 -9.76 0.20 -0.68
N THR A 179 -10.85 -0.49 -0.37
CA THR A 179 -11.63 -1.27 -1.34
C THR A 179 -13.00 -0.62 -1.47
N LEU A 180 -13.42 -0.27 -2.68
CA LEU A 180 -14.74 0.29 -2.95
C LEU A 180 -15.58 -0.73 -3.74
N LYS A 181 -16.82 -0.95 -3.30
CA LYS A 181 -17.83 -1.78 -3.99
C LYS A 181 -19.09 -0.95 -4.22
N GLY A 182 -19.93 -1.36 -5.17
CA GLY A 182 -21.22 -0.71 -5.47
C GLY A 182 -21.22 0.07 -6.79
N SER A 183 -22.20 0.95 -7.02
CA SER A 183 -22.31 1.73 -8.26
C SER A 183 -21.98 3.20 -7.99
N LEU A 184 -20.76 3.66 -8.30
CA LEU A 184 -20.45 5.08 -8.14
C LEU A 184 -21.07 5.89 -9.28
N ASP A 185 -22.30 6.37 -9.05
CA ASP A 185 -23.01 7.24 -9.99
C ASP A 185 -22.29 8.60 -10.13
N GLU A 186 -21.71 9.08 -9.03
CA GLU A 186 -20.89 10.30 -8.94
C GLU A 186 -19.71 10.09 -7.97
N ALA A 187 -18.55 9.73 -8.50
CA ALA A 187 -17.30 9.97 -7.78
C ALA A 187 -16.90 11.42 -8.02
N ALA A 188 -17.04 12.25 -6.99
CA ALA A 188 -16.69 13.66 -7.06
C ALA A 188 -15.17 13.86 -7.16
N ALA A 189 -14.71 15.08 -7.49
CA ALA A 189 -13.29 15.33 -7.70
C ALA A 189 -12.46 15.13 -6.41
N ALA A 190 -11.20 14.70 -6.57
CA ALA A 190 -10.17 14.73 -5.53
C ALA A 190 -10.48 13.95 -4.23
N VAL A 191 -11.27 12.86 -4.30
CA VAL A 191 -11.64 11.99 -3.16
C VAL A 191 -10.45 11.61 -2.28
N PHE A 192 -9.32 11.24 -2.88
CA PHE A 192 -8.10 10.78 -2.20
C PHE A 192 -6.93 11.76 -2.36
N ASN A 193 -7.21 13.06 -2.55
CA ASN A 193 -6.15 14.04 -2.73
C ASN A 193 -5.25 14.15 -1.50
N ASN A 194 -3.93 14.19 -1.70
CA ASN A 194 -2.92 14.31 -0.64
C ASN A 194 -3.03 13.19 0.42
N THR A 195 -3.26 11.96 -0.04
CA THR A 195 -3.25 10.75 0.78
C THR A 195 -1.95 9.95 0.54
N HIS A 196 -1.62 9.01 1.43
CA HIS A 196 -0.47 8.10 1.27
C HIS A 196 -0.93 6.69 0.83
N MET A 197 -1.92 6.65 -0.07
CA MET A 197 -2.50 5.39 -0.54
C MET A 197 -1.44 4.53 -1.20
N ARG A 198 -1.34 3.27 -0.79
CA ARG A 198 -0.57 2.22 -1.45
C ARG A 198 -1.46 1.42 -2.39
N TYR A 199 -2.74 1.24 -2.02
CA TYR A 199 -3.66 0.34 -2.68
C TYR A 199 -5.09 0.86 -2.76
N ILE A 200 -5.68 0.86 -3.95
CA ILE A 200 -7.09 1.17 -4.18
C ILE A 200 -7.71 0.04 -5.00
N ASN A 201 -8.73 -0.63 -4.47
CA ASN A 201 -9.46 -1.66 -5.18
C ASN A 201 -10.86 -1.19 -5.58
N LEU A 202 -11.08 -1.09 -6.89
CA LEU A 202 -12.33 -0.70 -7.52
C LEU A 202 -12.92 -1.83 -8.38
N GLN A 203 -12.39 -3.06 -8.31
CA GLN A 203 -12.81 -4.15 -9.20
C GLN A 203 -14.29 -4.50 -9.08
N ASN A 204 -14.86 -4.31 -7.89
CA ASN A 204 -16.27 -4.58 -7.58
C ASN A 204 -17.15 -3.32 -7.74
N LEU A 205 -16.61 -2.28 -8.35
CA LEU A 205 -17.36 -1.07 -8.63
C LEU A 205 -18.10 -1.24 -9.97
N GLN A 206 -19.42 -1.14 -9.94
CA GLN A 206 -20.25 -1.05 -11.12
C GLN A 206 -20.14 0.35 -11.73
N ILE A 207 -19.75 0.42 -13.00
CA ILE A 207 -19.80 1.65 -13.78
C ILE A 207 -21.17 1.69 -14.46
N VAL A 208 -22.08 2.58 -14.03
CA VAL A 208 -23.38 2.77 -14.70
C VAL A 208 -23.21 3.69 -15.92
N PRO A 209 -23.47 3.20 -17.15
CA PRO A 209 -23.43 4.04 -18.34
C PRO A 209 -24.63 4.99 -18.37
N GLY A 210 -24.41 6.30 -18.55
CA GLY A 210 -25.46 7.25 -18.92
C GLY A 210 -26.20 8.01 -17.80
N LYS A 211 -25.82 7.88 -16.53
CA LYS A 211 -26.34 8.73 -15.42
C LYS A 211 -25.24 9.53 -14.69
N GLY A 212 -24.23 9.94 -15.45
CA GLY A 212 -23.00 10.60 -14.99
C GLY A 212 -21.84 10.40 -15.98
N THR A 213 -22.06 9.56 -17.00
CA THR A 213 -21.09 9.14 -18.01
C THR A 213 -21.73 9.13 -19.41
N THR A 214 -22.23 10.27 -19.89
CA THR A 214 -22.19 10.51 -21.35
C THR A 214 -20.86 11.19 -21.68
N MET A 215 -19.81 10.38 -21.78
CA MET A 215 -18.49 10.75 -22.30
C MET A 215 -18.52 10.91 -23.83
N ALA A 216 -19.50 11.64 -24.36
CA ALA A 216 -19.49 12.11 -25.75
C ALA A 216 -19.15 13.60 -25.86
N GLY A 217 -18.95 14.32 -24.75
CA GLY A 217 -18.75 15.78 -24.84
C GLY A 217 -18.12 16.50 -23.65
N ARG A 218 -17.51 15.83 -22.66
CA ARG A 218 -16.82 16.54 -21.56
C ARG A 218 -15.41 16.01 -21.32
N ASN A 219 -14.47 16.73 -21.94
CA ASN A 219 -13.12 17.08 -21.49
C ASN A 219 -12.16 15.97 -21.01
N GLU A 220 -10.99 15.90 -21.66
CA GLU A 220 -9.76 15.24 -21.20
C GLU A 220 -9.40 15.57 -19.74
N LYS A 221 -9.89 16.70 -19.21
CA LYS A 221 -9.72 17.15 -17.81
C LYS A 221 -10.49 16.33 -16.76
N LEU A 222 -11.48 15.50 -17.11
CA LEU A 222 -12.19 14.65 -16.14
C LEU A 222 -11.46 13.34 -15.83
N LYS A 223 -10.68 12.84 -16.80
CA LYS A 223 -9.83 11.64 -16.66
C LYS A 223 -8.70 11.85 -15.64
N SER A 224 -8.17 13.06 -15.56
CA SER A 224 -7.10 13.45 -14.63
C SER A 224 -7.55 13.98 -13.26
N ARG A 225 -8.86 14.19 -13.03
CA ARG A 225 -9.38 14.84 -11.79
C ARG A 225 -9.88 13.88 -10.71
N LYS A 226 -10.23 12.63 -11.05
CA LYS A 226 -10.77 11.67 -10.07
C LYS A 226 -9.69 11.11 -9.14
N PHE A 227 -8.46 10.99 -9.64
CA PHE A 227 -7.30 10.46 -8.91
C PHE A 227 -6.16 11.50 -8.80
N TYR A 228 -6.52 12.79 -8.86
CA TYR A 228 -5.55 13.87 -8.65
C TYR A 228 -4.98 13.82 -7.23
N GLY A 229 -3.67 14.01 -7.11
CA GLY A 229 -2.98 14.04 -5.81
C GLY A 229 -2.82 12.67 -5.16
N ILE A 230 -2.98 11.59 -5.94
CA ILE A 230 -2.64 10.23 -5.50
C ILE A 230 -1.16 9.98 -5.76
N PRO A 231 -0.43 9.35 -4.82
CA PRO A 231 0.98 9.04 -5.02
C PRO A 231 1.22 8.12 -6.22
N ASN A 232 2.29 8.36 -6.97
CA ASN A 232 2.55 7.64 -8.21
C ASN A 232 2.78 6.12 -8.06
N HIS A 233 3.11 5.70 -6.84
CA HIS A 233 3.34 4.30 -6.49
C HIS A 233 2.05 3.51 -6.22
N THR A 234 0.91 4.19 -6.11
CA THR A 234 -0.37 3.58 -5.76
C THR A 234 -0.76 2.54 -6.79
N LEU A 235 -1.11 1.34 -6.32
CA LEU A 235 -1.73 0.30 -7.15
C LEU A 235 -3.24 0.52 -7.20
N ILE A 236 -3.79 0.78 -8.38
CA ILE A 236 -5.24 1.01 -8.56
C ILE A 236 -5.83 -0.13 -9.38
N TYR A 237 -6.58 -1.01 -8.73
CA TYR A 237 -7.29 -2.11 -9.38
C TYR A 237 -8.64 -1.61 -9.90
N MET A 238 -8.73 -1.48 -11.21
CA MET A 238 -9.83 -0.84 -11.92
C MET A 238 -11.03 -1.77 -12.10
N PRO A 239 -12.24 -1.21 -12.27
CA PRO A 239 -13.41 -1.98 -12.65
C PRO A 239 -13.24 -2.66 -14.00
N LYS A 240 -13.89 -3.81 -14.18
CA LYS A 240 -13.88 -4.53 -15.46
C LYS A 240 -14.46 -3.67 -16.59
N GLY A 241 -13.77 -3.58 -17.73
CA GLY A 241 -14.25 -2.86 -18.91
C GLY A 241 -14.03 -1.35 -18.87
N SER A 242 -13.31 -0.84 -17.86
CA SER A 242 -13.08 0.60 -17.69
C SER A 242 -11.85 1.12 -18.45
N GLU A 243 -11.20 0.30 -19.29
CA GLU A 243 -9.95 0.64 -19.98
C GLU A 243 -10.10 1.85 -20.91
N LYS A 244 -11.29 2.01 -21.49
CA LYS A 244 -11.62 3.12 -22.41
C LYS A 244 -11.85 4.44 -21.68
N ASP A 245 -12.37 4.36 -20.45
CA ASP A 245 -12.74 5.50 -19.64
C ASP A 245 -11.53 6.09 -18.90
N PHE A 246 -10.60 5.22 -18.49
CA PHE A 246 -9.36 5.58 -17.79
C PHE A 246 -8.16 5.19 -18.66
N PRO A 247 -7.82 5.97 -19.70
CA PRO A 247 -6.67 5.68 -20.53
C PRO A 247 -5.38 5.90 -19.75
N LEU A 248 -4.41 5.05 -20.05
CA LEU A 248 -3.07 5.01 -19.46
C LEU A 248 -2.35 6.35 -19.67
N VAL A 249 -1.87 6.95 -18.59
CA VAL A 249 -0.95 8.10 -18.65
C VAL A 249 0.42 7.61 -18.17
N PRO A 250 1.42 7.52 -19.06
CA PRO A 250 2.76 7.07 -18.69
C PRO A 250 3.38 7.95 -17.60
N GLY A 251 3.95 7.33 -16.55
CA GLY A 251 4.75 8.02 -15.53
C GLY A 251 3.99 8.54 -14.31
N GLU A 252 2.66 8.34 -14.24
CA GLU A 252 1.86 8.83 -13.12
C GLU A 252 1.40 7.72 -12.18
N VAL A 253 0.68 6.66 -12.58
CA VAL A 253 0.10 5.69 -11.62
C VAL A 253 0.05 4.26 -12.18
N ASN A 254 0.18 3.25 -11.30
CA ASN A 254 0.07 1.82 -11.64
C ASN A 254 -1.41 1.37 -11.73
N PHE A 255 -2.06 1.60 -12.88
CA PHE A 255 -3.40 1.08 -13.15
C PHE A 255 -3.39 -0.41 -13.49
N ILE A 256 -4.27 -1.17 -12.85
CA ILE A 256 -4.39 -2.61 -12.97
C ILE A 256 -5.83 -2.95 -13.37
N TYR A 257 -6.04 -3.46 -14.58
CA TYR A 257 -7.35 -3.77 -15.13
C TYR A 257 -7.65 -5.26 -15.00
N ALA A 258 -8.94 -5.61 -14.93
CA ALA A 258 -9.35 -7.00 -15.06
C ALA A 258 -9.43 -7.39 -16.54
N ASP A 259 -9.09 -8.63 -16.87
CA ASP A 259 -9.27 -9.18 -18.21
C ASP A 259 -10.75 -9.33 -18.59
N ALA A 260 -11.00 -9.70 -19.85
CA ALA A 260 -12.37 -9.83 -20.39
C ALA A 260 -13.25 -10.82 -19.60
N ASP A 261 -12.66 -11.77 -18.87
CA ASP A 261 -13.37 -12.74 -18.03
C ASP A 261 -13.49 -12.27 -16.57
N GLY A 262 -12.76 -11.24 -16.15
CA GLY A 262 -12.69 -10.75 -14.77
C GLY A 262 -11.88 -11.66 -13.84
N LYS A 263 -11.09 -12.58 -14.41
CA LYS A 263 -10.39 -13.63 -13.66
C LYS A 263 -8.92 -13.31 -13.45
N ASN A 264 -8.30 -12.61 -14.39
CA ASN A 264 -6.92 -12.18 -14.27
C ASN A 264 -6.85 -10.66 -14.27
N ALA A 265 -5.88 -10.11 -13.56
CA ALA A 265 -5.59 -8.69 -13.57
C ALA A 265 -4.35 -8.42 -14.43
N TYR A 266 -4.26 -7.26 -15.07
CA TYR A 266 -3.11 -6.86 -15.86
C TYR A 266 -2.78 -5.38 -15.74
N CYS A 267 -1.50 -5.06 -15.88
CA CYS A 267 -0.98 -3.70 -15.92
C CYS A 267 -0.21 -3.51 -17.24
N GLU A 268 -0.36 -2.38 -17.91
CA GLU A 268 0.33 -2.14 -19.18
C GLU A 268 1.80 -1.80 -18.96
N HIS A 269 2.08 -0.94 -17.97
CA HIS A 269 3.43 -0.59 -17.56
C HIS A 269 3.49 -0.45 -16.04
N PHE A 270 3.99 -1.50 -15.38
CA PHE A 270 4.22 -1.50 -13.95
C PHE A 270 5.54 -0.81 -13.61
N GLN A 271 5.46 0.26 -12.82
CA GLN A 271 6.59 1.09 -12.43
C GLN A 271 6.87 0.96 -10.94
N VAL A 272 8.14 0.72 -10.61
CA VAL A 272 8.62 0.59 -9.23
C VAL A 272 9.70 1.63 -8.95
N ASP A 273 9.63 2.33 -7.81
CA ASP A 273 10.57 3.37 -7.38
C ASP A 273 10.99 3.13 -5.91
N ASP A 274 12.22 3.47 -5.57
CA ASP A 274 12.76 3.37 -4.20
C ASP A 274 12.15 4.33 -3.19
N LYS A 275 11.53 5.40 -3.66
CA LYS A 275 10.97 6.43 -2.78
C LYS A 275 9.66 6.02 -2.13
N PHE A 276 9.07 4.93 -2.58
CA PHE A 276 7.69 4.62 -2.27
C PHE A 276 7.48 3.12 -2.02
N ASP A 277 6.60 2.81 -1.07
CA ASP A 277 6.10 1.46 -0.86
C ASP A 277 5.30 1.00 -2.08
N THR A 278 5.53 -0.22 -2.55
CA THR A 278 4.65 -0.83 -3.55
C THR A 278 4.50 -2.29 -3.19
N GLU A 279 3.79 -2.50 -2.08
CA GLU A 279 3.28 -3.82 -1.72
C GLU A 279 2.26 -4.24 -2.77
N VAL A 280 2.36 -5.48 -3.23
CA VAL A 280 1.44 -6.06 -4.20
C VAL A 280 0.48 -6.97 -3.45
N PRO A 281 -0.75 -6.51 -3.14
CA PRO A 281 -1.71 -7.29 -2.35
C PRO A 281 -2.46 -8.32 -3.20
N LEU A 282 -2.62 -8.07 -4.51
CA LEU A 282 -3.28 -8.98 -5.45
C LEU A 282 -2.41 -9.18 -6.69
N PRO A 283 -2.26 -10.41 -7.20
CA PRO A 283 -1.38 -10.69 -8.32
C PRO A 283 -1.95 -10.14 -9.63
N PHE A 284 -1.08 -9.74 -10.55
CA PHE A 284 -1.46 -9.28 -11.89
C PHE A 284 -0.36 -9.57 -12.93
N LYS A 285 -0.69 -9.54 -14.21
CA LYS A 285 0.29 -9.65 -15.31
C LYS A 285 0.67 -8.26 -15.83
N ALA A 286 1.93 -7.89 -15.74
CA ALA A 286 2.45 -6.66 -16.35
C ALA A 286 2.89 -6.94 -17.80
N LYS A 287 2.44 -6.14 -18.79
CA LYS A 287 2.96 -6.23 -20.17
C LYS A 287 4.38 -5.66 -20.25
N LYS A 288 4.65 -4.60 -19.52
CA LYS A 288 5.98 -4.05 -19.28
C LYS A 288 6.15 -3.82 -17.78
N SER A 289 7.30 -4.14 -17.23
CA SER A 289 7.70 -3.66 -15.91
C SER A 289 9.03 -2.93 -16.01
N SER A 290 9.20 -1.88 -15.21
CA SER A 290 10.45 -1.15 -15.11
C SER A 290 10.71 -0.72 -13.69
N TYR A 291 11.98 -0.71 -13.33
CA TYR A 291 12.45 -0.17 -12.08
C TYR A 291 13.15 1.18 -12.33
N ILE A 292 12.71 2.22 -11.61
CA ILE A 292 13.07 3.60 -11.89
C ILE A 292 14.06 4.08 -10.82
N ASN A 293 15.08 4.82 -11.25
CA ASN A 293 15.93 5.67 -10.40
C ASN A 293 16.87 4.97 -9.40
N ARG A 294 17.61 3.92 -9.82
CA ARG A 294 18.75 3.44 -9.04
C ARG A 294 20.04 3.44 -9.84
N THR A 295 21.06 4.08 -9.30
CA THR A 295 22.42 4.11 -9.85
C THR A 295 23.37 3.48 -8.84
N PHE A 296 24.33 2.71 -9.33
CA PHE A 296 25.37 2.10 -8.50
C PHE A 296 26.72 2.75 -8.77
N GLY A 297 27.47 3.02 -7.70
CA GLY A 297 28.87 3.45 -7.78
C GLY A 297 29.81 2.24 -7.90
N ALA A 298 30.96 2.43 -8.54
CA ALA A 298 32.03 1.46 -8.68
C ALA A 298 32.45 0.96 -7.30
N GLY A 299 32.60 -0.37 -7.19
CA GLY A 299 33.08 -0.99 -5.96
C GLY A 299 32.11 -0.92 -4.78
N ARG A 300 30.92 -0.32 -4.93
CA ARG A 300 29.87 -0.34 -3.92
C ARG A 300 28.90 -1.47 -4.20
N SER A 301 28.59 -2.24 -3.16
CA SER A 301 27.54 -3.26 -3.21
C SER A 301 26.24 -2.68 -2.69
N ALA A 302 25.12 -3.19 -3.19
CA ALA A 302 23.79 -2.74 -2.82
C ALA A 302 22.83 -3.92 -2.81
N THR A 303 21.74 -3.80 -2.06
CA THR A 303 20.75 -4.86 -1.93
C THR A 303 19.55 -4.64 -2.83
N LEU A 304 18.94 -5.71 -3.32
CA LEU A 304 17.77 -5.68 -4.20
C LEU A 304 16.81 -6.82 -3.88
N CYS A 305 15.55 -6.49 -3.71
CA CYS A 305 14.44 -7.42 -3.74
C CYS A 305 13.37 -6.78 -4.63
N LEU A 306 13.01 -7.35 -5.77
CA LEU A 306 11.99 -6.76 -6.65
C LEU A 306 10.72 -7.60 -6.62
N PRO A 307 9.53 -7.00 -6.80
CA PRO A 307 8.27 -7.73 -6.82
C PRO A 307 8.03 -8.44 -8.17
N TYR A 308 9.05 -8.57 -9.02
CA TYR A 308 8.98 -9.22 -10.32
C TYR A 308 10.35 -9.73 -10.75
N GLU A 309 10.34 -10.67 -11.69
CA GLU A 309 11.57 -11.20 -12.26
C GLU A 309 12.30 -10.14 -13.09
N ALA A 310 13.59 -9.96 -12.86
CA ALA A 310 14.40 -8.98 -13.56
C ALA A 310 15.65 -9.61 -14.18
N THR A 311 15.97 -9.23 -15.42
CA THR A 311 17.26 -9.62 -16.02
C THR A 311 18.36 -8.73 -15.45
N LEU A 312 19.43 -9.35 -14.97
CA LEU A 312 20.62 -8.66 -14.48
C LEU A 312 21.26 -7.83 -15.61
N PRO A 313 21.41 -6.51 -15.45
CA PRO A 313 22.05 -5.68 -16.47
C PRO A 313 23.50 -6.09 -16.73
N ALA A 314 23.96 -5.90 -17.96
CA ALA A 314 25.36 -6.10 -18.32
C ALA A 314 26.28 -5.25 -17.41
N GLY A 315 27.40 -5.81 -16.96
CA GLY A 315 28.32 -5.14 -16.05
C GLY A 315 27.89 -5.16 -14.58
N MET A 316 26.94 -6.04 -14.21
CA MET A 316 26.61 -6.33 -12.82
C MET A 316 26.80 -7.81 -12.49
N SER A 317 27.02 -8.08 -11.20
CA SER A 317 27.03 -9.42 -10.63
C SER A 317 26.07 -9.46 -9.45
N ALA A 318 25.34 -10.56 -9.30
CA ALA A 318 24.45 -10.81 -8.18
C ALA A 318 25.03 -11.90 -7.27
N PHE A 319 24.68 -11.85 -5.99
CA PHE A 319 25.11 -12.79 -4.97
C PHE A 319 23.96 -13.10 -4.02
N THR A 320 23.97 -14.30 -3.46
CA THR A 320 23.00 -14.76 -2.44
C THR A 320 23.72 -15.04 -1.13
N PHE A 321 23.01 -14.93 -0.02
CA PHE A 321 23.59 -15.20 1.30
C PHE A 321 23.83 -16.69 1.48
N SER A 322 25.02 -17.04 1.96
CA SER A 322 25.41 -18.43 2.20
C SER A 322 25.42 -18.73 3.70
N ARG A 323 26.26 -18.00 4.46
CA ARG A 323 26.47 -18.26 5.89
C ARG A 323 27.15 -17.09 6.60
N ARG A 324 27.27 -17.22 7.91
CA ARG A 324 28.11 -16.38 8.77
C ARG A 324 29.44 -17.08 9.07
N GLU A 325 30.55 -16.33 9.07
CA GLU A 325 31.88 -16.77 9.49
C GLU A 325 32.53 -15.71 10.37
N GLY A 326 32.52 -15.92 11.70
CA GLY A 326 33.01 -14.92 12.66
C GLY A 326 32.28 -13.59 12.49
N ASP A 327 33.03 -12.53 12.18
CA ASP A 327 32.54 -11.16 11.93
C ASP A 327 32.27 -10.87 10.44
N THR A 328 32.08 -11.90 9.62
CA THR A 328 31.85 -11.77 8.17
C THR A 328 30.57 -12.48 7.74
N PHE A 329 29.71 -11.79 7.00
CA PHE A 329 28.60 -12.43 6.27
C PHE A 329 29.07 -12.81 4.87
N VAL A 330 28.96 -14.09 4.54
CA VAL A 330 29.53 -14.70 3.34
C VAL A 330 28.43 -14.87 2.29
N PHE A 331 28.71 -14.38 1.09
CA PHE A 331 27.81 -14.42 -0.06
C PHE A 331 28.41 -15.24 -1.21
N GLU A 332 27.56 -16.00 -1.89
CA GLU A 332 27.92 -16.85 -3.03
C GLU A 332 27.49 -16.22 -4.36
N PRO A 333 28.29 -16.35 -5.44
CA PRO A 333 27.91 -15.87 -6.76
C PRO A 333 26.59 -16.47 -7.22
N PHE A 334 25.66 -15.63 -7.65
CA PHE A 334 24.45 -16.07 -8.33
C PHE A 334 24.79 -16.36 -9.80
N MET A 335 24.64 -17.63 -10.20
CA MET A 335 25.14 -18.13 -11.49
C MET A 335 24.19 -17.89 -12.67
N PHE A 336 22.96 -17.43 -12.40
CA PHE A 336 21.96 -17.13 -13.43
C PHE A 336 21.90 -15.63 -13.73
N THR A 337 21.28 -15.30 -14.86
CA THR A 337 21.07 -13.90 -15.29
C THR A 337 19.69 -13.36 -14.94
N THR A 338 18.76 -14.24 -14.54
CA THR A 338 17.38 -13.87 -14.17
C THR A 338 17.25 -13.86 -12.65
N LEU A 339 16.96 -12.70 -12.09
CA LEU A 339 16.63 -12.52 -10.68
C LEU A 339 15.17 -12.88 -10.47
N GLU A 340 14.88 -13.73 -9.49
CA GLU A 340 13.52 -14.14 -9.15
C GLU A 340 12.77 -13.07 -8.35
N ALA A 341 11.44 -13.06 -8.49
CA ALA A 341 10.57 -12.13 -7.79
C ALA A 341 10.54 -12.41 -6.27
N ASN A 342 10.52 -11.35 -5.47
CA ASN A 342 10.51 -11.38 -4.00
C ASN A 342 11.71 -12.10 -3.36
N GLU A 343 12.80 -12.30 -4.11
CA GLU A 343 14.03 -12.90 -3.60
C GLU A 343 15.10 -11.83 -3.32
N PRO A 344 15.88 -11.97 -2.23
CA PRO A 344 16.89 -11.00 -1.85
C PRO A 344 18.23 -11.27 -2.55
N TYR A 345 18.78 -10.24 -3.17
CA TYR A 345 20.07 -10.28 -3.86
C TYR A 345 21.00 -9.17 -3.36
N LEU A 346 22.29 -9.49 -3.26
CA LEU A 346 23.36 -8.52 -3.17
C LEU A 346 23.90 -8.27 -4.58
N LEU A 347 23.86 -7.03 -5.03
CA LEU A 347 24.35 -6.60 -6.33
C LEU A 347 25.69 -5.88 -6.22
N LYS A 348 26.55 -6.08 -7.21
CA LYS A 348 27.81 -5.36 -7.37
C LYS A 348 27.97 -4.90 -8.82
N ALA A 349 28.26 -3.61 -9.01
CA ALA A 349 28.54 -3.04 -10.32
C ALA A 349 30.04 -3.12 -10.65
N SER A 350 30.36 -3.36 -11.92
CA SER A 350 31.73 -3.42 -12.43
C SER A 350 32.42 -2.05 -12.55
N HIS A 351 31.66 -0.96 -12.68
CA HIS A 351 32.18 0.42 -12.75
C HIS A 351 31.17 1.45 -12.25
N ASP A 352 31.60 2.72 -12.13
CA ASP A 352 30.81 3.84 -11.62
C ASP A 352 29.65 4.17 -12.56
N GLY A 353 28.57 4.69 -11.98
CA GLY A 353 27.42 5.20 -12.74
C GLY A 353 26.61 4.11 -13.45
N THR A 354 26.80 2.84 -13.11
CA THR A 354 26.01 1.75 -13.72
C THR A 354 24.56 1.88 -13.26
N ALA A 355 23.68 2.29 -14.15
CA ALA A 355 22.25 2.40 -13.88
C ALA A 355 21.61 1.01 -13.82
N PHE A 356 20.82 0.78 -12.78
CA PHE A 356 19.97 -0.40 -12.68
C PHE A 356 18.56 -0.02 -13.10
N SER A 357 18.25 -0.33 -14.36
CA SER A 357 16.94 -0.14 -14.95
C SER A 357 16.54 -1.40 -15.70
N PRO A 358 16.36 -2.54 -15.01
CA PRO A 358 15.81 -3.71 -15.65
C PRO A 358 14.42 -3.36 -16.19
N GLU A 359 14.27 -3.53 -17.49
CA GLU A 359 12.96 -3.55 -18.12
C GLU A 359 12.67 -4.98 -18.55
N THR A 360 11.46 -5.45 -18.28
CA THR A 360 11.02 -6.75 -18.76
C THR A 360 9.66 -6.66 -19.40
N THR A 361 9.44 -7.53 -20.37
CA THR A 361 8.15 -7.70 -21.03
C THR A 361 7.45 -8.92 -20.48
N GLU A 362 6.12 -8.82 -20.39
CA GLU A 362 5.20 -9.89 -20.01
C GLU A 362 5.61 -10.71 -18.78
N LYS A 363 5.39 -10.13 -17.59
CA LYS A 363 5.70 -10.78 -16.32
C LYS A 363 4.49 -10.93 -15.42
N SER A 364 4.42 -12.05 -14.72
CA SER A 364 3.51 -12.23 -13.60
C SER A 364 4.09 -11.52 -12.37
N ILE A 365 3.29 -10.65 -11.76
CA ILE A 365 3.61 -9.96 -10.52
C ILE A 365 2.91 -10.74 -9.39
N PRO A 366 3.65 -11.49 -8.57
CA PRO A 366 3.07 -12.24 -7.45
C PRO A 366 2.65 -11.31 -6.32
N ILE A 367 1.88 -11.85 -5.37
CA ILE A 367 1.62 -11.19 -4.09
C ILE A 367 2.97 -10.98 -3.37
N SER A 368 3.15 -9.80 -2.77
CA SER A 368 4.31 -9.51 -1.93
C SER A 368 4.39 -10.51 -0.77
N LYS A 369 5.60 -11.03 -0.50
CA LYS A 369 5.82 -11.94 0.62
C LYS A 369 5.90 -11.14 1.93
N ALA A 370 5.30 -11.66 3.00
CA ALA A 370 5.50 -11.11 4.34
C ALA A 370 6.98 -11.21 4.72
N VAL A 371 7.57 -10.10 5.20
CA VAL A 371 9.02 -9.95 5.43
C VAL A 371 9.46 -10.54 6.79
N GLN A 372 8.78 -11.57 7.30
CA GLN A 372 9.19 -12.17 8.56
C GLN A 372 10.35 -13.15 8.33
N PRO A 373 11.48 -12.99 9.06
CA PRO A 373 12.60 -13.90 8.94
C PRO A 373 12.20 -15.31 9.38
N THR A 374 12.73 -16.32 8.68
CA THR A 374 12.58 -17.73 9.07
C THR A 374 13.97 -18.35 9.22
N GLY A 375 14.20 -19.06 10.32
CA GLY A 375 15.51 -19.63 10.64
C GLY A 375 16.44 -18.69 11.43
N ALA A 376 17.64 -19.18 11.73
CA ALA A 376 18.57 -18.51 12.63
C ALA A 376 19.30 -17.32 11.98
N SER A 377 19.93 -17.53 10.82
CA SER A 377 20.53 -16.45 10.03
C SER A 377 19.99 -16.52 8.62
N CYS A 378 19.38 -15.44 8.15
CA CYS A 378 18.76 -15.39 6.83
C CYS A 378 18.92 -14.01 6.19
N PHE A 379 18.93 -13.99 4.87
CA PHE A 379 18.88 -12.77 4.10
C PHE A 379 17.43 -12.48 3.76
N ILE A 380 16.91 -11.35 4.23
CA ILE A 380 15.52 -10.95 4.04
C ILE A 380 15.44 -9.88 2.97
N GLY A 381 14.48 -10.01 2.06
CA GLY A 381 14.14 -8.99 1.07
C GLY A 381 12.88 -8.24 1.48
N THR A 382 12.83 -6.94 1.22
CA THR A 382 11.71 -6.08 1.57
C THR A 382 10.90 -5.67 0.34
N THR A 383 9.57 -5.78 0.43
CA THR A 383 8.62 -5.12 -0.51
C THR A 383 7.92 -3.92 0.13
N VAL A 384 8.10 -3.75 1.44
CA VAL A 384 7.56 -2.67 2.29
C VAL A 384 8.67 -2.10 3.15
N ASN A 385 8.46 -0.90 3.71
CA ASN A 385 9.41 -0.38 4.69
C ASN A 385 9.42 -1.23 5.97
N ILE A 386 10.60 -1.55 6.50
CA ILE A 386 10.73 -2.15 7.84
C ILE A 386 11.38 -1.14 8.77
N ASP A 387 10.61 -0.60 9.72
CA ASP A 387 11.11 0.34 10.70
C ASP A 387 12.22 -0.27 11.58
N ASN A 388 13.05 0.61 12.16
CA ASN A 388 14.18 0.17 12.98
C ASN A 388 13.79 -0.58 14.27
N ALA A 389 12.58 -0.39 14.81
CA ALA A 389 12.16 -1.11 16.00
C ALA A 389 11.88 -2.58 15.67
N THR A 390 11.13 -2.81 14.59
CA THR A 390 10.85 -4.14 14.03
C THR A 390 12.14 -4.83 13.61
N ALA A 391 12.98 -4.15 12.80
CA ALA A 391 14.24 -4.70 12.33
C ALA A 391 15.24 -4.99 13.47
N ALA A 392 15.31 -4.15 14.50
CA ALA A 392 16.16 -4.41 15.68
C ALA A 392 15.64 -5.58 16.52
N GLY A 393 14.32 -5.77 16.60
CA GLY A 393 13.72 -6.96 17.22
C GLY A 393 14.13 -8.27 16.53
N TRP A 394 14.43 -8.21 15.23
CA TRP A 394 14.97 -9.32 14.46
C TRP A 394 16.50 -9.40 14.47
N GLN A 395 17.19 -8.54 15.21
CA GLN A 395 18.66 -8.46 15.18
C GLN A 395 19.19 -8.24 13.74
N ALA A 396 18.49 -7.41 12.96
CA ALA A 396 18.82 -7.19 11.56
C ALA A 396 20.01 -6.23 11.36
N TYR A 397 20.68 -6.39 10.21
CA TYR A 397 21.80 -5.59 9.75
C TYR A 397 21.48 -4.96 8.39
N ASN A 398 21.84 -3.69 8.20
CA ASN A 398 21.76 -3.00 6.91
C ASN A 398 23.15 -2.80 6.27
N LEU A 399 23.19 -2.86 4.95
CA LEU A 399 24.43 -2.65 4.20
C LEU A 399 24.70 -1.16 4.00
N LYS A 400 25.85 -0.69 4.46
CA LYS A 400 26.34 0.67 4.18
C LYS A 400 27.84 0.63 3.94
N ASN A 401 28.26 1.13 2.77
CA ASN A 401 29.68 1.18 2.38
C ASN A 401 30.38 -0.19 2.50
N ASN A 402 29.74 -1.26 2.00
CA ASN A 402 30.27 -2.64 2.05
C ASN A 402 30.43 -3.22 3.47
N ILE A 403 29.85 -2.58 4.48
CA ILE A 403 29.84 -3.01 5.88
C ILE A 403 28.38 -3.21 6.30
N TRP A 404 28.11 -4.33 6.95
CA TRP A 404 26.81 -4.63 7.56
C TRP A 404 26.76 -4.02 8.96
N ASN A 405 25.85 -3.08 9.15
CA ASN A 405 25.71 -2.33 10.39
C ASN A 405 24.47 -2.83 11.14
N PRO A 406 24.56 -3.11 12.44
CA PRO A 406 23.41 -3.53 13.22
C PRO A 406 22.38 -2.41 13.28
N ILE A 407 21.13 -2.76 13.08
CA ILE A 407 20.01 -1.84 13.23
C ILE A 407 19.66 -1.74 14.71
N ARG A 408 19.51 -0.51 15.21
CA ARG A 408 19.26 -0.22 16.62
C ARG A 408 18.07 0.71 16.78
N THR A 409 17.36 0.53 17.89
CA THR A 409 16.22 1.39 18.30
C THR A 409 16.63 2.83 18.63
N SER A 410 17.93 3.10 18.87
CA SER A 410 18.46 4.44 19.15
C SER A 410 18.40 5.42 17.96
N THR A 411 18.05 4.94 16.77
CA THR A 411 17.84 5.75 15.55
C THR A 411 16.43 5.50 15.01
N PRO A 412 15.36 6.00 15.67
CA PRO A 412 13.99 5.60 15.36
C PRO A 412 13.51 6.03 13.97
N SER A 413 14.14 7.02 13.33
CA SER A 413 13.79 7.50 11.98
C SER A 413 14.41 6.68 10.83
N GLY A 414 15.20 5.65 11.12
CA GLY A 414 15.77 4.76 10.09
C GLY A 414 14.89 3.55 9.80
N SER A 415 15.13 2.92 8.65
CA SER A 415 14.45 1.69 8.24
C SER A 415 15.31 0.86 7.27
N ILE A 416 14.93 -0.40 7.07
CA ILE A 416 15.27 -1.13 5.85
C ILE A 416 14.26 -0.70 4.79
N GLY A 417 14.71 0.15 3.85
CA GLY A 417 13.85 0.72 2.82
C GLY A 417 13.23 -0.32 1.89
N HIS A 418 12.25 0.10 1.09
CA HIS A 418 11.59 -0.73 0.07
C HIS A 418 12.61 -1.31 -0.92
N TYR A 419 12.37 -2.54 -1.37
CA TYR A 419 13.17 -3.20 -2.39
C TYR A 419 14.65 -3.29 -2.05
N ARG A 420 14.93 -3.38 -0.75
CA ARG A 420 16.24 -3.64 -0.16
C ARG A 420 16.25 -5.01 0.46
N CYS A 421 17.41 -5.34 1.00
CA CYS A 421 17.59 -6.54 1.79
C CYS A 421 18.37 -6.20 3.04
N GLY A 422 18.16 -7.00 4.08
CA GLY A 422 18.91 -6.99 5.32
C GLY A 422 19.33 -8.41 5.68
N VAL A 423 20.42 -8.56 6.44
CA VAL A 423 20.77 -9.85 7.04
C VAL A 423 20.17 -9.86 8.44
N VAL A 424 19.38 -10.88 8.74
CA VAL A 424 18.95 -11.20 10.10
C VAL A 424 19.89 -12.27 10.62
N ASP A 425 20.39 -12.06 11.83
CA ASP A 425 21.31 -12.98 12.49
C ASP A 425 20.92 -13.12 13.95
N THR A 426 20.33 -14.26 14.29
CA THR A 426 19.80 -14.54 15.65
C THR A 426 20.84 -15.16 16.59
N GLU A 427 22.05 -15.43 16.08
CA GLU A 427 23.16 -15.94 16.88
C GLU A 427 23.77 -14.84 17.75
N GLU A 428 24.13 -15.17 19.00
CA GLU A 428 24.77 -14.19 19.89
C GLU A 428 26.15 -13.76 19.32
N PRO A 429 26.40 -12.44 19.18
CA PRO A 429 27.68 -11.97 18.68
C PRO A 429 28.80 -12.38 19.64
N SER A 430 29.85 -13.00 19.10
CA SER A 430 31.09 -13.26 19.84
C SER A 430 31.71 -11.93 20.28
N SER A 431 31.51 -11.57 21.55
CA SER A 431 32.06 -10.40 22.23
C SER A 431 31.94 -9.07 21.47
N GLY A 432 30.75 -8.47 21.46
CA GLY A 432 30.61 -7.03 21.17
C GLY A 432 30.95 -6.59 19.74
N ALA A 433 30.88 -7.49 18.75
CA ALA A 433 31.02 -7.16 17.34
C ALA A 433 30.08 -6.01 16.97
N LYS A 434 30.66 -4.87 16.55
CA LYS A 434 29.89 -3.65 16.24
C LYS A 434 29.38 -3.62 14.81
N PHE A 435 30.01 -4.37 13.91
CA PHE A 435 29.76 -4.39 12.46
C PHE A 435 30.24 -5.72 11.86
N PHE A 436 29.68 -6.12 10.72
CA PHE A 436 30.13 -7.28 9.96
C PHE A 436 30.67 -6.87 8.60
N MET A 437 31.73 -7.54 8.15
CA MET A 437 32.27 -7.36 6.80
C MET A 437 31.52 -8.22 5.78
N MET A 438 31.61 -7.85 4.50
CA MET A 438 31.19 -8.74 3.41
C MET A 438 32.32 -9.70 3.02
N GLY A 439 32.01 -10.99 3.05
CA GLY A 439 32.81 -12.04 2.44
C GLY A 439 32.15 -12.48 1.15
N PHE A 440 32.97 -12.71 0.13
CA PHE A 440 32.51 -13.40 -1.08
C PHE A 440 33.16 -14.77 -1.09
N VAL A 441 32.36 -15.81 -1.28
CA VAL A 441 32.90 -17.09 -1.68
C VAL A 441 33.58 -16.84 -3.02
N THR A 442 34.91 -16.93 -3.02
CA THR A 442 35.61 -17.16 -4.28
C THR A 442 34.99 -18.44 -4.82
N PRO A 443 34.39 -18.46 -6.02
CA PRO A 443 33.98 -19.73 -6.61
C PRO A 443 35.25 -20.54 -6.62
N THR A 444 35.36 -21.49 -5.68
CA THR A 444 36.64 -22.02 -5.25
C THR A 444 37.34 -22.46 -6.51
N GLY A 445 38.50 -21.84 -6.76
CA GLY A 445 39.36 -22.29 -7.84
C GLY A 445 39.39 -23.79 -7.74
N ILE A 446 39.06 -24.47 -8.84
CA ILE A 446 39.55 -25.81 -9.05
C ILE A 446 41.04 -25.68 -8.75
N GLU A 447 41.52 -26.20 -7.63
CA GLU A 447 42.95 -26.42 -7.49
C GLU A 447 43.28 -27.38 -8.63
N ILE A 448 43.96 -26.85 -9.66
CA ILE A 448 44.57 -27.62 -10.72
C ILE A 448 45.98 -27.87 -10.22
N PRO A 449 46.26 -28.95 -9.46
CA PRO A 449 47.64 -29.33 -9.24
C PRO A 449 48.22 -29.66 -10.62
N ASN A 450 49.28 -28.95 -11.02
CA ASN A 450 50.18 -29.44 -12.06
C ASN A 450 50.81 -30.71 -11.48
N VAL A 451 50.34 -31.88 -11.90
CA VAL A 451 50.89 -33.16 -11.43
C VAL A 451 51.96 -33.59 -12.42
N ASP A 452 53.19 -33.72 -11.94
CA ASP A 452 54.30 -34.27 -12.71
C ASP A 452 53.95 -35.71 -13.13
N ALA A 453 53.95 -35.98 -14.44
CA ALA A 453 53.31 -37.15 -15.06
C ALA A 453 54.03 -38.48 -14.80
N SER A 454 55.03 -38.50 -13.91
CA SER A 454 55.92 -39.63 -13.71
C SER A 454 55.56 -40.55 -12.52
N VAL A 455 54.69 -40.17 -11.58
CA VAL A 455 54.50 -40.99 -10.34
C VAL A 455 53.07 -41.13 -9.78
N ALA A 456 52.00 -40.78 -10.51
CA ALA A 456 50.65 -40.91 -9.95
C ALA A 456 50.08 -42.34 -10.07
N ALA A 457 50.09 -43.11 -8.97
CA ALA A 457 49.52 -44.47 -8.83
C ALA A 457 47.98 -44.56 -8.99
N SER A 458 47.31 -43.46 -9.33
CA SER A 458 45.84 -43.40 -9.43
C SER A 458 45.37 -43.54 -10.89
N PRO A 459 44.19 -44.15 -11.13
CA PRO A 459 43.61 -44.23 -12.47
C PRO A 459 43.23 -42.82 -12.98
N PHE A 460 43.43 -42.58 -14.27
CA PHE A 460 43.02 -41.37 -14.97
C PHE A 460 41.94 -41.71 -15.96
N TYR A 461 40.97 -40.82 -16.13
CA TYR A 461 39.87 -40.95 -17.07
C TYR A 461 39.87 -39.74 -18.02
N THR A 462 39.40 -39.90 -19.26
CA THR A 462 39.05 -38.78 -20.11
C THR A 462 37.87 -38.01 -19.50
N ILE A 463 37.57 -36.82 -20.02
CA ILE A 463 36.41 -36.04 -19.56
C ILE A 463 35.09 -36.81 -19.76
N ASP A 464 35.06 -37.72 -20.73
CA ASP A 464 33.93 -38.59 -21.06
C ASP A 464 33.89 -39.87 -20.20
N GLY A 465 34.74 -39.98 -19.18
CA GLY A 465 34.75 -41.09 -18.24
C GLY A 465 35.48 -42.36 -18.71
N ILE A 466 36.29 -42.29 -19.76
CA ILE A 466 37.02 -43.44 -20.30
C ILE A 466 38.37 -43.59 -19.59
N LEU A 467 38.67 -44.76 -19.01
CA LEU A 467 39.94 -45.03 -18.34
C LEU A 467 41.14 -44.94 -19.32
N VAL A 468 42.11 -44.09 -19.01
CA VAL A 468 43.35 -43.88 -19.76
C VAL A 468 44.46 -44.75 -19.18
N ARG A 469 45.04 -45.62 -20.03
CA ARG A 469 46.10 -46.58 -19.63
C ARG A 469 47.51 -46.19 -20.09
N GLU A 470 47.64 -45.17 -20.93
CA GLU A 470 48.91 -44.72 -21.50
C GLU A 470 49.80 -44.01 -20.45
N ARG A 471 51.11 -44.29 -20.45
CA ARG A 471 52.10 -43.65 -19.58
C ARG A 471 53.42 -43.39 -20.34
N PRO A 472 54.01 -42.17 -20.26
CA PRO A 472 53.50 -40.98 -19.59
C PRO A 472 52.25 -40.42 -20.29
N LEU A 473 51.38 -39.74 -19.55
CA LEU A 473 50.14 -39.21 -20.13
C LEU A 473 50.45 -38.16 -21.21
N PRO A 474 49.74 -38.17 -22.36
CA PRO A 474 49.76 -37.08 -23.32
C PRO A 474 49.27 -35.77 -22.69
N ALA A 475 49.71 -34.63 -23.22
CA ALA A 475 49.20 -33.34 -22.80
C ALA A 475 47.68 -33.26 -23.07
N GLY A 476 46.91 -32.83 -22.08
CA GLY A 476 45.46 -32.88 -22.15
C GLY A 476 44.77 -32.79 -20.79
N ILE A 477 43.44 -32.87 -20.80
CA ILE A 477 42.57 -32.75 -19.63
C ILE A 477 42.03 -34.13 -19.25
N TYR A 478 42.16 -34.49 -17.99
CA TYR A 478 41.75 -35.78 -17.43
C TYR A 478 40.96 -35.61 -16.14
N VAL A 479 40.33 -36.68 -15.68
CA VAL A 479 39.72 -36.79 -14.35
C VAL A 479 40.45 -37.87 -13.55
N SER A 480 40.87 -37.58 -12.33
CA SER A 480 41.40 -38.58 -11.39
C SER A 480 40.89 -38.30 -9.99
N LYS A 481 40.46 -39.35 -9.28
CA LYS A 481 39.84 -39.24 -7.93
C LYS A 481 38.71 -38.19 -7.86
N GLY A 482 37.90 -38.08 -8.91
CA GLY A 482 36.78 -37.13 -8.99
C GLY A 482 37.19 -35.67 -9.22
N LYS A 483 38.46 -35.38 -9.54
CA LYS A 483 38.97 -34.03 -9.81
C LYS A 483 39.49 -33.90 -11.24
N LYS A 484 39.30 -32.73 -11.86
CA LYS A 484 39.87 -32.40 -13.18
C LYS A 484 41.36 -32.11 -13.03
N VAL A 485 42.19 -32.70 -13.88
CA VAL A 485 43.66 -32.59 -13.91
C VAL A 485 44.08 -32.20 -15.33
N ILE A 486 45.04 -31.28 -15.46
CA ILE A 486 45.61 -30.88 -16.75
C ILE A 486 47.07 -31.34 -16.79
N ILE A 487 47.44 -32.08 -17.84
CA ILE A 487 48.83 -32.44 -18.13
C ILE A 487 49.32 -31.48 -19.21
N ASN A 488 50.28 -30.62 -18.85
CA ASN A 488 51.01 -29.77 -19.77
C ASN A 488 52.41 -30.37 -19.87
N ARG A 489 52.88 -30.78 -21.05
CA ARG A 489 54.27 -31.21 -21.20
C ARG A 489 55.23 -30.05 -21.11
#